data_AF-A0A1Q3JHU3-F1
#
_entry.id   AF-A0A1Q3JHU3-F1
#
_cell.length_a   1.000
_cell.length_b   1.000
_cell.length_c   1.000
_cell.angle_alpha   90.00
_cell.angle_beta   90.00
_cell.angle_gamma   90.00
#
_symmetry.space_group_name_H-M   'P 1'
#
loop_
_entity.id
_entity.type
_entity.pdbx_description
1 polymer ?
#
loop_
_entity_poly.entity_id
_entity_poly.type
_entity_poly.pdbx_seq_one_letter_code
_entity_poly.pdbx_strand_id
1 'polypeptide(L)'
;MFKAIDPRFRVSCLVLGLALAGCERRAETPVAPAAAPPPAAPALTPPSIGRNDLLNAIAVARSAYAAGQPDTAESLTGRQFAIRQAFGCAGPAEDVREGLARWFLDTKRRTIDIRLTPADWTTAPVVAGGDGAWEAVEGFWLSRPWLASDDCPAPKIGPATAPAGAAATATAPVAGLASVFKAEGSRVGRRDGRAYELTLRGEPVPEPPIGGYRLLLEGRFVGFPDGRTIHCQSPGVDAEPVCVAAAEVDRVAIEDASGKLLREWRGG
;
A
#
# COMPACT_ATOMS: atom_id res chain seq x y z
N MET A 1 6.34 -62.31 54.99
CA MET A 1 6.82 -62.60 56.36
C MET A 1 8.18 -63.27 56.23
N PHE A 2 9.16 -62.86 57.05
CA PHE A 2 10.60 -63.26 57.10
C PHE A 2 11.48 -62.68 55.96
N LYS A 3 12.35 -61.66 56.15
CA LYS A 3 13.53 -61.50 57.06
C LYS A 3 14.54 -62.64 56.80
N ALA A 4 15.85 -62.49 56.57
CA ALA A 4 16.86 -61.54 57.03
C ALA A 4 18.21 -61.87 56.30
N ILE A 5 19.09 -60.89 56.06
CA ILE A 5 20.43 -60.74 56.66
C ILE A 5 21.47 -61.84 56.30
N ASP A 6 22.46 -61.49 55.45
CA ASP A 6 23.94 -61.37 55.71
C ASP A 6 24.65 -62.52 56.52
N PRO A 7 26.01 -62.68 56.60
CA PRO A 7 27.12 -61.84 56.11
C PRO A 7 28.48 -62.61 55.84
N ARG A 8 29.60 -61.86 55.67
CA ARG A 8 31.01 -62.19 56.09
C ARG A 8 31.75 -63.32 55.33
N PHE A 9 33.04 -63.30 55.00
CA PHE A 9 34.21 -62.40 55.16
C PHE A 9 35.42 -63.14 54.54
N ARG A 10 36.50 -62.39 54.26
CA ARG A 10 37.94 -62.77 54.21
C ARG A 10 38.52 -63.31 52.88
N VAL A 11 39.34 -62.49 52.19
CA VAL A 11 40.81 -62.23 52.33
C VAL A 11 41.58 -63.13 51.36
N SER A 12 41.96 -62.59 50.20
CA SER A 12 43.31 -62.10 49.81
C SER A 12 44.40 -63.19 49.71
N CYS A 13 44.95 -63.38 48.50
CA CYS A 13 46.32 -62.94 48.16
C CYS A 13 46.71 -63.32 46.71
N LEU A 14 47.20 -62.30 46.00
CA LEU A 14 48.21 -62.23 44.93
C LEU A 14 48.67 -63.53 44.21
N VAL A 15 48.77 -63.47 42.86
CA VAL A 15 50.05 -63.49 42.09
C VAL A 15 49.80 -63.00 40.64
N LEU A 16 50.78 -62.24 40.13
CA LEU A 16 50.95 -61.60 38.80
C LEU A 16 50.95 -62.57 37.59
N GLY A 17 50.45 -62.11 36.44
CA GLY A 17 50.73 -62.75 35.14
C GLY A 17 50.00 -62.12 33.95
N LEU A 18 50.74 -61.36 33.13
CA LEU A 18 50.29 -60.62 31.95
C LEU A 18 49.64 -61.47 30.85
N ALA A 19 48.44 -61.07 30.40
CA ALA A 19 47.99 -61.11 28.99
C ALA A 19 46.69 -60.28 28.88
N LEU A 20 46.81 -58.95 28.79
CA LEU A 20 45.67 -58.10 28.46
C LEU A 20 45.32 -58.33 26.99
N ALA A 21 44.31 -59.18 26.77
CA ALA A 21 43.46 -59.11 25.59
C ALA A 21 42.91 -57.69 25.52
N GLY A 22 43.52 -56.86 24.68
CA GLY A 22 43.04 -55.53 24.39
C GLY A 22 41.65 -55.65 23.78
N CYS A 23 40.63 -55.27 24.54
CA CYS A 23 39.33 -54.93 24.00
C CYS A 23 39.54 -53.88 22.92
N GLU A 24 39.43 -54.28 21.65
CA GLU A 24 39.19 -53.36 20.56
C GLU A 24 37.87 -52.65 20.87
N ARG A 25 37.98 -51.48 21.51
CA ARG A 25 36.93 -50.48 21.52
C ARG A 25 36.72 -50.12 20.06
N ARG A 26 35.70 -50.69 19.44
CA ARG A 26 35.14 -50.23 18.18
C ARG A 26 34.89 -48.74 18.33
N ALA A 27 35.74 -47.92 17.71
CA ALA A 27 35.54 -46.50 17.64
C ALA A 27 34.19 -46.26 16.96
N GLU A 28 33.25 -45.70 17.71
CA GLU A 28 31.98 -45.23 17.16
C GLU A 28 32.32 -44.08 16.21
N THR A 29 32.13 -44.32 14.91
CA THR A 29 32.31 -43.29 13.89
C THR A 29 31.44 -42.11 14.28
N PRO A 30 31.99 -40.90 14.49
CA PRO A 30 31.16 -39.72 14.74
C PRO A 30 30.20 -39.57 13.56
N VAL A 31 28.90 -39.71 13.80
CA VAL A 31 27.89 -39.35 12.82
C VAL A 31 28.01 -37.85 12.63
N ALA A 32 28.60 -37.45 11.50
CA ALA A 32 28.63 -36.06 11.09
C ALA A 32 27.19 -35.51 11.14
N PRO A 33 26.96 -34.33 11.74
CA PRO A 33 25.65 -33.71 11.72
C PRO A 33 25.13 -33.65 10.29
N ALA A 34 23.94 -34.21 10.03
CA ALA A 34 23.28 -34.06 8.75
C ALA A 34 23.23 -32.56 8.42
N ALA A 35 23.73 -32.19 7.24
CA ALA A 35 23.68 -30.81 6.78
C ALA A 35 22.24 -30.32 6.87
N ALA A 36 22.03 -29.17 7.52
CA ALA A 36 20.72 -28.54 7.59
C ALA A 36 20.18 -28.38 6.15
N PRO A 37 18.88 -28.67 5.91
CA PRO A 37 18.29 -28.41 4.61
C PRO A 37 18.55 -26.95 4.23
N PRO A 38 18.92 -26.67 2.97
CA PRO A 38 19.18 -25.31 2.54
C PRO A 38 17.95 -24.44 2.87
N PRO A 39 18.15 -23.18 3.29
CA PRO A 39 17.05 -22.29 3.58
C PRO A 39 16.10 -22.27 2.39
N ALA A 40 14.81 -22.48 2.65
CA ALA A 40 13.78 -22.39 1.63
C ALA A 40 13.95 -21.05 0.89
N ALA A 41 13.99 -21.09 -0.44
CA ALA A 41 14.03 -19.88 -1.25
C ALA A 41 12.88 -18.97 -0.80
N PRO A 42 13.11 -17.66 -0.60
CA PRO A 42 12.04 -16.74 -0.22
C PRO A 42 10.93 -16.86 -1.26
N ALA A 43 9.71 -17.13 -0.81
CA ALA A 43 8.54 -17.10 -1.69
C ALA A 43 8.51 -15.73 -2.36
N LEU A 44 8.45 -15.70 -3.70
CA LEU A 44 8.30 -14.45 -4.45
C LEU A 44 7.01 -13.80 -3.96
N THR A 45 7.10 -12.69 -3.23
CA THR A 45 5.94 -11.87 -2.91
C THR A 45 5.28 -11.47 -4.24
N PRO A 46 3.97 -11.70 -4.42
CA PRO A 46 3.31 -11.31 -5.65
C PRO A 46 3.52 -9.80 -5.88
N PRO A 47 3.73 -9.37 -7.14
CA PRO A 47 3.95 -7.96 -7.42
C PRO A 47 2.75 -7.15 -6.94
N SER A 48 3.05 -6.00 -6.33
CA SER A 48 2.02 -5.05 -5.93
C SER A 48 1.28 -4.53 -7.16
N ILE A 49 -0.04 -4.36 -7.03
CA ILE A 49 -0.85 -3.67 -8.03
C ILE A 49 -0.36 -2.23 -8.14
N GLY A 50 0.02 -1.83 -9.36
CA GLY A 50 0.42 -0.47 -9.68
C GLY A 50 -0.74 0.39 -10.16
N ARG A 51 -0.45 1.66 -10.44
CA ARG A 51 -1.42 2.64 -10.96
C ARG A 51 -2.11 2.16 -12.24
N ASN A 52 -1.33 1.70 -13.22
CA ASN A 52 -1.86 1.23 -14.50
C ASN A 52 -2.86 0.08 -14.30
N ASP A 53 -2.52 -0.90 -13.47
CA ASP A 53 -3.38 -2.06 -13.22
C ASP A 53 -4.69 -1.65 -12.53
N LEU A 54 -4.61 -0.77 -11.53
CA LEU A 54 -5.81 -0.22 -10.86
C LEU A 54 -6.70 0.56 -11.84
N LEU A 55 -6.12 1.41 -12.70
CA LEU A 55 -6.89 2.16 -13.69
C LEU A 55 -7.58 1.24 -14.71
N ASN A 56 -6.90 0.18 -15.15
CA ASN A 56 -7.49 -0.83 -16.03
C ASN A 56 -8.65 -1.57 -15.35
N ALA A 57 -8.48 -1.98 -14.09
CA ALA A 57 -9.55 -2.61 -13.32
C ALA A 57 -10.76 -1.67 -13.14
N ILE A 58 -10.52 -0.39 -12.84
CA ILE A 58 -11.56 0.63 -12.74
C ILE A 58 -12.27 0.84 -14.09
N ALA A 59 -11.53 0.86 -15.21
CA ALA A 59 -12.13 1.03 -16.53
C ALA A 59 -13.06 -0.14 -16.89
N VAL A 60 -12.66 -1.39 -16.57
CA VAL A 60 -13.51 -2.58 -16.73
C VAL A 60 -14.77 -2.47 -15.88
N ALA A 61 -14.64 -2.18 -14.58
CA ALA A 61 -15.77 -2.04 -13.67
C ALA A 61 -16.73 -0.91 -14.10
N ARG A 62 -16.18 0.23 -14.55
CA ARG A 62 -16.96 1.36 -15.06
C ARG A 62 -17.78 0.98 -16.29
N SER A 63 -17.16 0.28 -17.24
CA SER A 63 -17.84 -0.18 -18.45
C SER A 63 -18.95 -1.18 -18.12
N ALA A 64 -18.67 -2.16 -17.26
CA ALA A 64 -19.67 -3.13 -16.80
C ALA A 64 -20.86 -2.45 -16.12
N TYR A 65 -20.60 -1.49 -15.22
CA TYR A 65 -21.63 -0.68 -14.57
C TYR A 65 -22.49 0.08 -15.58
N ALA A 66 -21.85 0.79 -16.53
CA ALA A 66 -22.57 1.57 -17.55
C ALA A 66 -23.41 0.67 -18.47
N ALA A 67 -22.97 -0.56 -18.72
CA ALA A 67 -23.68 -1.56 -19.52
C ALA A 67 -24.75 -2.35 -18.73
N GLY A 68 -24.89 -2.12 -17.41
CA GLY A 68 -25.76 -2.91 -16.55
C GLY A 68 -25.38 -4.39 -16.46
N GLN A 69 -24.10 -4.71 -16.68
CA GLN A 69 -23.55 -6.06 -16.65
C GLN A 69 -22.94 -6.37 -15.28
N PRO A 70 -22.88 -7.65 -14.88
CA PRO A 70 -22.11 -8.02 -13.70
C PRO A 70 -20.64 -7.64 -13.88
N ASP A 71 -19.99 -7.26 -12.79
CA ASP A 71 -18.55 -7.05 -12.78
C ASP A 71 -17.85 -8.40 -12.91
N THR A 72 -17.15 -8.61 -14.03
CA THR A 72 -16.36 -9.81 -14.30
C THR A 72 -14.87 -9.59 -14.09
N ALA A 73 -14.45 -8.43 -13.57
CA ALA A 73 -13.06 -8.16 -13.28
C ALA A 73 -12.52 -9.16 -12.24
N GLU A 74 -11.24 -9.51 -12.37
CA GLU A 74 -10.56 -10.27 -11.33
C GLU A 74 -10.63 -9.50 -10.00
N SER A 75 -11.03 -10.19 -8.94
CA SER A 75 -11.12 -9.56 -7.62
C SER A 75 -9.72 -9.09 -7.18
N LEU A 76 -9.62 -7.81 -6.81
CA LEU A 76 -8.40 -7.26 -6.24
C LEU A 76 -8.31 -7.52 -4.74
N THR A 77 -9.37 -7.99 -4.09
CA THR A 77 -9.45 -8.21 -2.65
C THR A 77 -8.27 -9.04 -2.14
N GLY A 78 -7.59 -8.54 -1.12
CA GLY A 78 -6.42 -9.17 -0.51
C GLY A 78 -5.10 -8.89 -1.23
N ARG A 79 -5.11 -8.32 -2.44
CA ARG A 79 -3.87 -7.95 -3.15
C ARG A 79 -3.25 -6.69 -2.55
N GLN A 80 -1.91 -6.70 -2.47
CA GLN A 80 -1.15 -5.51 -2.12
C GLN A 80 -1.10 -4.54 -3.30
N PHE A 81 -1.04 -3.25 -3.00
CA PHE A 81 -0.86 -2.20 -4.01
C PHE A 81 0.25 -1.22 -3.61
N ALA A 82 0.82 -0.59 -4.63
CA ALA A 82 1.71 0.55 -4.53
C ALA A 82 1.35 1.52 -5.66
N ILE A 83 0.42 2.45 -5.38
CA ILE A 83 -0.08 3.42 -6.35
C ILE A 83 0.76 4.68 -6.24
N ARG A 84 1.63 4.88 -7.24
CA ARG A 84 2.39 6.11 -7.42
C ARG A 84 1.67 7.02 -8.40
N GLN A 85 1.61 8.32 -8.14
CA GLN A 85 1.03 9.29 -9.09
C GLN A 85 1.69 10.66 -9.01
N ALA A 86 1.88 11.29 -10.17
CA ALA A 86 2.40 12.65 -10.26
C ALA A 86 1.38 13.70 -9.83
N PHE A 87 1.85 14.73 -9.14
CA PHE A 87 1.10 15.96 -8.89
C PHE A 87 1.99 17.21 -9.00
N GLY A 88 1.38 18.39 -9.10
CA GLY A 88 2.12 19.65 -9.25
C GLY A 88 2.68 19.91 -10.65
N CYS A 89 2.28 19.12 -11.65
CA CYS A 89 2.82 19.19 -13.02
C CYS A 89 2.58 20.51 -13.74
N ALA A 90 1.57 21.28 -13.33
CA ALA A 90 1.22 22.57 -13.91
C ALA A 90 1.69 23.75 -13.05
N GLY A 91 2.57 23.50 -12.08
CA GLY A 91 3.00 24.52 -11.11
C GLY A 91 2.20 24.47 -9.80
N PRO A 92 2.32 25.52 -8.97
CA PRO A 92 1.67 25.58 -7.68
C PRO A 92 0.15 25.66 -7.82
N ALA A 93 -0.55 25.10 -6.85
CA ALA A 93 -2.00 25.18 -6.74
C ALA A 93 -2.45 26.54 -6.20
N GLU A 94 -3.65 26.94 -6.58
CA GLU A 94 -4.33 28.14 -6.03
C GLU A 94 -5.24 27.77 -4.85
N ASP A 95 -5.79 26.55 -4.87
CA ASP A 95 -6.76 26.04 -3.92
C ASP A 95 -6.39 24.64 -3.40
N VAL A 96 -6.90 24.35 -2.20
CA VAL A 96 -6.91 22.99 -1.64
C VAL A 96 -8.06 22.22 -2.28
N ARG A 97 -7.79 20.95 -2.60
CA ARG A 97 -8.80 20.02 -3.08
C ARG A 97 -8.67 18.71 -2.33
N GLU A 98 -9.72 18.34 -1.60
CA GLU A 98 -9.73 17.10 -0.83
C GLU A 98 -9.57 15.87 -1.73
N GLY A 99 -8.91 14.85 -1.20
CA GLY A 99 -8.51 13.63 -1.90
C GLY A 99 -7.40 13.81 -2.93
N LEU A 100 -6.89 15.03 -3.18
CA LEU A 100 -5.81 15.28 -4.14
C LEU A 100 -4.62 15.98 -3.50
N ALA A 101 -3.41 15.51 -3.82
CA ALA A 101 -2.17 16.16 -3.40
C ALA A 101 -1.96 17.46 -4.19
N ARG A 102 -1.61 18.53 -3.48
CA ARG A 102 -1.36 19.87 -4.01
C ARG A 102 -0.08 20.43 -3.39
N TRP A 103 0.58 21.34 -4.10
CA TRP A 103 1.69 22.11 -3.53
C TRP A 103 1.46 23.59 -3.74
N PHE A 104 1.92 24.41 -2.81
CA PHE A 104 1.72 25.84 -2.76
C PHE A 104 3.08 26.52 -2.59
N LEU A 105 3.27 27.65 -3.27
CA LEU A 105 4.48 28.44 -3.16
C LEU A 105 4.20 29.67 -2.29
N ASP A 106 4.98 29.86 -1.24
CA ASP A 106 4.99 31.09 -0.46
C ASP A 106 6.34 31.78 -0.59
N THR A 107 6.39 32.81 -1.43
CA THR A 107 7.62 33.58 -1.69
C THR A 107 8.02 34.47 -0.52
N LYS A 108 7.05 34.88 0.33
CA LYS A 108 7.32 35.72 1.51
C LYS A 108 7.97 34.91 2.62
N ARG A 109 7.43 33.72 2.90
CA ARG A 109 7.95 32.77 3.90
C ARG A 109 9.08 31.89 3.34
N ARG A 110 9.33 31.97 2.03
CA ARG A 110 10.34 31.18 1.30
C ARG A 110 10.11 29.68 1.48
N THR A 111 8.86 29.26 1.32
CA THR A 111 8.45 27.86 1.52
C THR A 111 7.71 27.30 0.32
N ILE A 112 7.84 25.98 0.16
CA ILE A 112 6.90 25.15 -0.59
C ILE A 112 6.12 24.32 0.42
N ASP A 113 4.80 24.48 0.44
CA ASP A 113 3.90 23.70 1.28
C ASP A 113 3.21 22.63 0.43
N ILE A 114 3.36 21.36 0.78
CA ILE A 114 2.72 20.21 0.14
C ILE A 114 1.65 19.68 1.07
N ARG A 115 0.44 19.48 0.54
CA ARG A 115 -0.72 19.05 1.32
C ARG A 115 -1.54 18.00 0.56
N LEU A 116 -1.94 16.96 1.28
CA LEU A 116 -2.98 16.00 0.89
C LEU A 116 -3.96 15.86 2.06
N THR A 117 -5.15 16.44 1.93
CA THR A 117 -6.26 16.17 2.87
C THR A 117 -7.10 15.05 2.28
N PRO A 118 -7.31 13.89 2.94
CA PRO A 118 -8.27 12.90 2.46
C PRO A 118 -9.67 13.51 2.37
N ALA A 119 -10.46 13.11 1.37
CA ALA A 119 -11.87 13.48 1.30
C ALA A 119 -12.69 12.63 2.29
N ASP A 120 -13.72 13.19 2.90
CA ASP A 120 -14.67 12.39 3.67
C ASP A 120 -15.72 11.79 2.73
N TRP A 121 -15.68 10.47 2.55
CA TRP A 121 -16.63 9.73 1.74
C TRP A 121 -17.60 8.89 2.58
N THR A 122 -17.61 9.05 3.90
CA THR A 122 -18.40 8.20 4.81
C THR A 122 -19.89 8.14 4.42
N THR A 123 -20.44 9.23 3.86
CA THR A 123 -21.83 9.32 3.39
C THR A 123 -21.96 9.38 1.86
N ALA A 124 -20.86 9.20 1.12
CA ALA A 124 -20.87 9.33 -0.33
C ALA A 124 -21.60 8.12 -0.97
N PRO A 125 -22.49 8.34 -1.96
CA PRO A 125 -23.22 7.25 -2.61
C PRO A 125 -22.32 6.18 -3.24
N VAL A 126 -21.12 6.55 -3.70
CA VAL A 126 -20.19 5.63 -4.37
C VAL A 126 -19.57 4.59 -3.44
N VAL A 127 -19.66 4.77 -2.12
CA VAL A 127 -19.21 3.78 -1.12
C VAL A 127 -20.38 3.21 -0.32
N ALA A 128 -21.61 3.59 -0.68
CA ALA A 128 -22.82 3.07 -0.08
C ALA A 128 -23.02 1.62 -0.52
N GLY A 129 -23.07 0.69 0.44
CA GLY A 129 -23.17 -0.74 0.13
C GLY A 129 -23.69 -1.61 1.27
N GLY A 130 -24.23 -1.00 2.32
CA GLY A 130 -24.81 -1.66 3.48
C GLY A 130 -24.87 -0.68 4.64
N ASP A 131 -26.07 -0.44 5.17
CA ASP A 131 -26.27 0.47 6.30
C ASP A 131 -25.32 0.10 7.45
N GLY A 132 -24.47 1.03 7.87
CA GLY A 132 -23.59 0.87 9.05
C GLY A 132 -22.34 0.00 8.86
N ALA A 133 -21.94 -0.36 7.64
CA ALA A 133 -20.76 -1.21 7.43
C ALA A 133 -19.41 -0.51 7.72
N TRP A 134 -19.34 0.80 7.52
CA TRP A 134 -18.13 1.60 7.72
C TRP A 134 -18.38 2.70 8.75
N GLU A 135 -17.47 2.85 9.71
CA GLU A 135 -17.44 3.98 10.63
C GLU A 135 -16.92 5.24 9.94
N ALA A 136 -15.94 5.07 9.05
CA ALA A 136 -15.39 6.16 8.27
C ALA A 136 -14.85 5.66 6.93
N VAL A 137 -14.88 6.54 5.94
CA VAL A 137 -14.24 6.30 4.64
C VAL A 137 -13.45 7.53 4.22
N GLU A 138 -12.13 7.37 4.10
CA GLU A 138 -11.22 8.42 3.65
C GLU A 138 -10.87 8.22 2.17
N GLY A 139 -11.21 9.21 1.36
CA GLY A 139 -11.10 9.18 -0.09
C GLY A 139 -9.82 9.80 -0.63
N PHE A 140 -9.18 9.09 -1.57
CA PHE A 140 -8.04 9.56 -2.34
C PHE A 140 -8.37 9.47 -3.83
N TRP A 141 -8.37 10.60 -4.52
CA TRP A 141 -8.60 10.63 -5.96
C TRP A 141 -7.34 10.25 -6.73
N LEU A 142 -7.54 9.56 -7.86
CA LEU A 142 -6.50 9.35 -8.86
C LEU A 142 -6.48 10.58 -9.78
N SER A 143 -5.42 11.37 -9.69
CA SER A 143 -5.21 12.52 -10.59
C SER A 143 -5.12 12.03 -12.03
N ARG A 144 -5.82 12.69 -12.97
CA ARG A 144 -5.82 12.32 -14.41
C ARG A 144 -6.07 10.83 -14.63
N PRO A 145 -7.28 10.33 -14.39
CA PRO A 145 -7.58 8.89 -14.46
C PRO A 145 -7.42 8.26 -15.86
N TRP A 146 -7.22 9.06 -16.89
CA TRP A 146 -6.84 8.61 -18.24
C TRP A 146 -5.33 8.41 -18.45
N LEU A 147 -4.50 8.79 -17.47
CA LEU A 147 -3.04 8.71 -17.55
C LEU A 147 -2.54 7.52 -16.71
N ALA A 148 -2.15 6.44 -17.38
CA ALA A 148 -1.58 5.24 -16.76
C ALA A 148 -0.18 5.45 -16.17
N SER A 149 0.60 6.38 -16.74
CA SER A 149 1.95 6.71 -16.28
C SER A 149 1.94 7.34 -14.89
N ASP A 150 2.98 7.05 -14.11
CA ASP A 150 3.22 7.65 -12.81
C ASP A 150 3.84 9.06 -12.91
N ASP A 151 4.24 9.47 -14.11
CA ASP A 151 4.93 10.73 -14.37
C ASP A 151 3.99 11.87 -14.78
N CYS A 152 4.52 13.10 -14.70
CA CYS A 152 3.81 14.24 -15.28
C CYS A 152 3.63 14.04 -16.78
N PRO A 153 2.45 14.38 -17.34
CA PRO A 153 2.20 14.25 -18.77
C PRO A 153 3.17 15.13 -19.54
N ALA A 154 3.77 14.58 -20.59
CA ALA A 154 4.47 15.36 -21.59
C ALA A 154 3.43 16.05 -22.49
N PRO A 155 3.31 17.39 -22.48
CA PRO A 155 2.32 18.07 -23.27
C PRO A 155 2.60 17.86 -24.76
N LYS A 156 1.74 17.07 -25.43
CA LYS A 156 1.63 17.06 -26.88
C LYS A 156 0.62 18.12 -27.27
N ILE A 157 1.09 19.36 -27.49
CA ILE A 157 0.24 20.45 -27.96
C ILE A 157 -0.05 20.18 -29.44
N GLY A 158 -1.23 19.64 -29.74
CA GLY A 158 -1.77 19.65 -31.11
C GLY A 158 -2.07 21.09 -31.54
N PRO A 159 -2.32 21.36 -32.83
CA PRO A 159 -2.73 22.69 -33.27
C PRO A 159 -3.94 23.13 -32.45
N ALA A 160 -3.78 24.21 -31.68
CA ALA A 160 -4.81 24.71 -30.78
C ALA A 160 -6.01 25.19 -31.60
N THR A 161 -7.06 24.38 -31.67
CA THR A 161 -8.39 24.80 -32.14
C THR A 161 -9.24 25.43 -31.03
N ALA A 162 -8.75 25.41 -29.79
CA ALA A 162 -9.39 26.13 -28.69
C ALA A 162 -9.17 27.65 -28.87
N PRO A 163 -10.22 28.49 -28.69
CA PRO A 163 -10.08 29.94 -28.71
C PRO A 163 -8.99 30.39 -27.73
N ALA A 164 -8.15 31.34 -28.15
CA ALA A 164 -7.15 31.95 -27.27
C ALA A 164 -7.87 32.53 -26.04
N GLY A 165 -7.49 32.06 -24.84
CA GLY A 165 -8.08 32.47 -23.56
C GLY A 165 -9.10 31.52 -22.96
N ALA A 166 -9.49 30.42 -23.64
CA ALA A 166 -10.28 29.37 -23.01
C ALA A 166 -9.39 28.56 -22.05
N ALA A 167 -9.51 28.82 -20.74
CA ALA A 167 -8.89 27.97 -19.73
C ALA A 167 -9.53 26.56 -19.79
N ALA A 168 -8.72 25.51 -19.88
CA ALA A 168 -9.21 24.16 -19.79
C ALA A 168 -9.80 23.92 -18.39
N THR A 169 -11.11 23.73 -18.30
CA THR A 169 -11.75 23.39 -17.03
C THR A 169 -11.24 22.03 -16.56
N ALA A 170 -10.70 21.96 -15.36
CA ALA A 170 -10.30 20.69 -14.76
C ALA A 170 -11.55 19.82 -14.55
N THR A 171 -11.62 18.66 -15.22
CA THR A 171 -12.70 17.69 -15.05
C THR A 171 -12.76 17.23 -13.59
N ALA A 172 -13.99 16.98 -13.10
CA ALA A 172 -14.20 16.37 -11.79
C ALA A 172 -13.50 15.00 -11.72
N PRO A 173 -12.93 14.61 -10.57
CA PRO A 173 -12.38 13.27 -10.40
C PRO A 173 -13.45 12.18 -10.55
N VAL A 174 -13.13 11.10 -11.26
CA VAL A 174 -14.04 9.97 -11.53
C VAL A 174 -13.48 8.61 -11.11
N ALA A 175 -12.25 8.57 -10.59
CA ALA A 175 -11.59 7.35 -10.13
C ALA A 175 -10.83 7.60 -8.83
N GLY A 176 -10.95 6.70 -7.86
CA GLY A 176 -10.33 6.87 -6.55
C GLY A 176 -10.06 5.59 -5.77
N LEU A 177 -9.42 5.76 -4.62
CA LEU A 177 -9.18 4.75 -3.59
C LEU A 177 -9.94 5.17 -2.33
N ALA A 178 -10.77 4.29 -1.80
CA ALA A 178 -11.52 4.48 -0.57
C ALA A 178 -10.82 3.71 0.55
N SER A 179 -10.15 4.42 1.46
CA SER A 179 -9.62 3.84 2.69
C SER A 179 -10.77 3.64 3.67
N VAL A 180 -11.14 2.39 3.92
CA VAL A 180 -12.35 2.04 4.69
C VAL A 180 -12.00 1.62 6.12
N PHE A 181 -12.80 2.08 7.09
CA PHE A 181 -12.63 1.76 8.51
C PHE A 181 -13.92 1.21 9.09
N LYS A 182 -13.86 0.03 9.71
CA LYS A 182 -15.03 -0.62 10.36
C LYS A 182 -15.20 -0.09 11.79
N ALA A 183 -16.44 -0.10 12.30
CA ALA A 183 -16.77 0.36 13.66
C ALA A 183 -16.00 -0.34 14.78
N GLU A 184 -15.81 -1.65 14.67
CA GLU A 184 -15.02 -2.47 15.60
C GLU A 184 -13.59 -2.73 15.08
N GLY A 185 -13.20 -2.04 14.01
CA GLY A 185 -11.89 -2.17 13.39
C GLY A 185 -10.83 -1.30 14.06
N SER A 186 -9.58 -1.50 13.67
CA SER A 186 -8.51 -0.59 14.08
C SER A 186 -8.77 0.82 13.53
N ARG A 187 -8.69 1.83 14.39
CA ARG A 187 -8.68 3.25 13.99
C ARG A 187 -7.26 3.74 13.67
N VAL A 188 -6.26 2.87 13.78
CA VAL A 188 -4.88 3.17 13.39
C VAL A 188 -4.85 3.58 11.91
N GLY A 189 -4.07 4.60 11.60
CA GLY A 189 -3.90 5.09 10.22
C GLY A 189 -4.97 6.09 9.78
N ARG A 190 -6.16 6.11 10.43
CA ARG A 190 -7.20 7.10 10.17
C ARG A 190 -6.71 8.53 10.44
N ARG A 191 -6.99 9.43 9.51
CA ARG A 191 -6.55 10.83 9.59
C ARG A 191 -7.56 11.73 10.25
N ASP A 192 -8.86 11.39 10.21
CA ASP A 192 -9.94 12.23 10.74
C ASP A 192 -9.90 13.63 10.14
N GLY A 193 -9.74 13.69 8.81
CA GLY A 193 -9.60 14.93 8.06
C GLY A 193 -8.25 15.65 8.24
N ARG A 194 -7.32 15.14 9.08
CA ARG A 194 -5.98 15.74 9.20
C ARG A 194 -5.14 15.50 7.95
N ALA A 195 -4.71 16.57 7.32
CA ALA A 195 -3.90 16.47 6.11
C ALA A 195 -2.53 15.81 6.37
N TYR A 196 -2.01 15.16 5.32
CA TYR A 196 -0.60 14.83 5.19
C TYR A 196 0.13 16.08 4.69
N GLU A 197 0.96 16.67 5.55
CA GLU A 197 1.57 17.98 5.30
C GLU A 197 3.10 17.96 5.38
N LEU A 198 3.74 18.60 4.40
CA LEU A 198 5.17 18.75 4.30
C LEU A 198 5.49 20.19 3.88
N THR A 199 6.25 20.90 4.70
CA THR A 199 6.80 22.23 4.35
C THR A 199 8.28 22.10 4.03
N LEU A 200 8.66 22.47 2.82
CA LEU A 200 10.05 22.65 2.40
C LEU A 200 10.41 24.13 2.59
N ARG A 201 11.54 24.43 3.24
CA ARG A 201 12.02 25.79 3.48
C ARG A 201 13.46 25.92 2.99
N GLY A 202 13.81 27.07 2.42
CA GLY A 202 15.17 27.35 1.96
C GLY A 202 15.48 28.83 1.79
N GLU A 203 16.77 29.14 1.70
CA GLU A 203 17.30 30.42 1.24
C GLU A 203 18.37 30.18 0.16
N PRO A 204 18.09 30.43 -1.14
CA PRO A 204 16.84 30.97 -1.71
C PRO A 204 15.65 29.99 -1.57
N VAL A 205 14.45 30.44 -1.96
CA VAL A 205 13.23 29.60 -1.97
C VAL A 205 13.53 28.27 -2.69
N PRO A 206 13.12 27.11 -2.14
CA PRO A 206 13.34 25.83 -2.80
C PRO A 206 12.78 25.83 -4.22
N GLU A 207 13.56 25.35 -5.18
CA GLU A 207 13.11 25.19 -6.55
C GLU A 207 12.24 23.92 -6.66
N PRO A 208 11.01 24.01 -7.19
CA PRO A 208 10.19 22.84 -7.40
C PRO A 208 10.82 21.93 -8.47
N PRO A 209 10.76 20.59 -8.30
CA PRO A 209 11.34 19.66 -9.26
C PRO A 209 10.65 19.76 -10.63
N ILE A 210 11.45 19.71 -11.70
CA ILE A 210 10.94 19.52 -13.06
C ILE A 210 10.21 18.18 -13.10
N GLY A 211 8.96 18.19 -13.57
CA GLY A 211 8.11 16.99 -13.54
C GLY A 211 7.39 16.75 -12.21
N GLY A 212 7.32 17.76 -11.35
CA GLY A 212 6.47 17.78 -10.15
C GLY A 212 6.88 16.78 -9.07
N TYR A 213 5.95 16.47 -8.17
CA TYR A 213 6.15 15.55 -7.06
C TYR A 213 5.43 14.21 -7.32
N ARG A 214 5.69 13.21 -6.49
CA ARG A 214 4.95 11.94 -6.50
C ARG A 214 4.27 11.72 -5.17
N LEU A 215 2.99 11.32 -5.25
CA LEU A 215 2.26 10.74 -4.14
C LEU A 215 2.33 9.22 -4.28
N LEU A 216 2.78 8.55 -3.23
CA LEU A 216 2.77 7.09 -3.11
C LEU A 216 1.74 6.69 -2.06
N LEU A 217 0.81 5.82 -2.44
CA LEU A 217 -0.16 5.17 -1.57
C LEU A 217 0.14 3.67 -1.60
N GLU A 218 0.43 3.06 -0.45
CA GLU A 218 0.63 1.61 -0.33
C GLU A 218 -0.34 1.02 0.68
N GLY A 219 -0.71 -0.24 0.44
CA GLY A 219 -1.61 -0.96 1.33
C GLY A 219 -2.16 -2.23 0.69
N ARG A 220 -3.38 -2.58 1.08
CA ARG A 220 -4.08 -3.78 0.59
C ARG A 220 -5.51 -3.45 0.17
N PHE A 221 -5.95 -3.99 -0.96
CA PHE A 221 -7.36 -3.90 -1.33
C PHE A 221 -8.22 -4.79 -0.43
N VAL A 222 -9.42 -4.30 -0.13
CA VAL A 222 -10.43 -5.05 0.62
C VAL A 222 -11.75 -5.06 -0.15
N GLY A 223 -12.68 -5.91 0.25
CA GLY A 223 -14.02 -5.93 -0.32
C GLY A 223 -14.94 -4.91 0.36
N PHE A 224 -15.82 -4.30 -0.42
CA PHE A 224 -17.06 -3.73 0.06
C PHE A 224 -17.97 -4.82 0.66
N PRO A 225 -19.03 -4.47 1.42
CA PRO A 225 -19.89 -5.46 2.09
C PRO A 225 -20.57 -6.44 1.13
N ASP A 226 -20.77 -6.07 -0.12
CA ASP A 226 -21.30 -6.92 -1.19
C ASP A 226 -20.24 -7.81 -1.87
N GLY A 227 -19.00 -7.81 -1.37
CA GLY A 227 -17.88 -8.62 -1.85
C GLY A 227 -17.11 -8.02 -3.02
N ARG A 228 -17.58 -6.93 -3.63
CA ARG A 228 -16.87 -6.26 -4.74
C ARG A 228 -15.71 -5.45 -4.21
N THR A 229 -14.61 -5.36 -4.97
CA THR A 229 -13.50 -4.48 -4.61
C THR A 229 -13.69 -3.05 -5.13
N ILE A 230 -14.40 -2.90 -6.25
CA ILE A 230 -14.65 -1.61 -6.90
C ILE A 230 -16.16 -1.35 -6.90
N HIS A 231 -16.54 -0.17 -6.43
CA HIS A 231 -17.91 0.34 -6.54
C HIS A 231 -17.94 1.47 -7.56
N CYS A 232 -19.01 1.52 -8.34
CA CYS A 232 -19.27 2.57 -9.30
C CYS A 232 -20.66 3.17 -9.05
N GLN A 233 -20.78 4.48 -9.23
CA GLN A 233 -22.03 5.21 -9.13
C GLN A 233 -22.09 6.27 -10.22
N SER A 234 -23.25 6.41 -10.86
CA SER A 234 -23.54 7.49 -11.80
C SER A 234 -24.86 8.19 -11.45
N PRO A 235 -24.98 9.51 -11.68
CA PRO A 235 -26.27 10.21 -11.59
C PRO A 235 -27.19 9.92 -12.79
N GLY A 236 -26.69 9.31 -13.88
CA GLY A 236 -27.49 8.98 -15.07
C GLY A 236 -26.67 8.28 -16.16
N VAL A 237 -27.35 7.76 -17.20
CA VAL A 237 -26.70 6.95 -18.25
C VAL A 237 -25.73 7.73 -19.13
N ASP A 238 -25.93 9.05 -19.26
CA ASP A 238 -25.07 9.94 -20.05
C ASP A 238 -23.93 10.56 -19.24
N ALA A 239 -23.85 10.25 -17.94
CA ALA A 239 -22.78 10.71 -17.07
C ALA A 239 -21.73 9.60 -16.89
N GLU A 240 -20.46 9.98 -16.94
CA GLU A 240 -19.37 9.04 -16.64
C GLU A 240 -19.49 8.56 -15.18
N PRO A 241 -19.54 7.24 -14.92
CA PRO A 241 -19.62 6.73 -13.56
C PRO A 241 -18.35 7.04 -12.76
N VAL A 242 -18.54 7.53 -11.53
CA VAL A 242 -17.48 7.64 -10.53
C VAL A 242 -17.25 6.26 -9.95
N CYS A 243 -16.01 5.78 -9.97
CA CYS A 243 -15.66 4.46 -9.45
C CYS A 243 -14.53 4.54 -8.43
N VAL A 244 -14.64 3.81 -7.32
CA VAL A 244 -13.62 3.79 -6.27
C VAL A 244 -13.33 2.36 -5.81
N ALA A 245 -12.06 2.06 -5.54
CA ALA A 245 -11.63 0.77 -5.01
C ALA A 245 -11.52 0.83 -3.47
N ALA A 246 -12.07 -0.15 -2.76
CA ALA A 246 -11.94 -0.25 -1.31
C ALA A 246 -10.55 -0.78 -0.93
N ALA A 247 -9.94 -0.15 0.08
CA ALA A 247 -8.60 -0.48 0.55
C ALA A 247 -8.40 -0.18 2.04
N GLU A 248 -7.37 -0.80 2.59
CA GLU A 248 -6.68 -0.38 3.81
C GLU A 248 -5.36 0.27 3.36
N VAL A 249 -5.17 1.57 3.66
CA VAL A 249 -3.95 2.31 3.30
C VAL A 249 -2.98 2.27 4.48
N ASP A 250 -1.85 1.59 4.29
CA ASP A 250 -0.84 1.38 5.33
C ASP A 250 0.22 2.50 5.33
N ARG A 251 0.50 3.05 4.15
CA ARG A 251 1.55 4.08 3.97
C ARG A 251 1.12 5.13 2.97
N VAL A 252 1.41 6.38 3.33
CA VAL A 252 1.40 7.53 2.42
C VAL A 252 2.80 8.12 2.37
N ALA A 253 3.31 8.43 1.20
CA ALA A 253 4.61 9.06 1.02
C ALA A 253 4.59 10.12 -0.08
N ILE A 254 5.46 11.12 0.08
CA ILE A 254 5.73 12.15 -0.91
C ILE A 254 7.19 12.02 -1.35
N GLU A 255 7.41 11.98 -2.65
CA GLU A 255 8.72 11.97 -3.29
C GLU A 255 8.86 13.15 -4.25
N ASP A 256 10.10 13.49 -4.61
CA ASP A 256 10.36 14.34 -5.77
C ASP A 256 10.32 13.54 -7.09
N ALA A 257 10.50 14.23 -8.22
CA ALA A 257 10.49 13.61 -9.55
C ALA A 257 11.58 12.54 -9.76
N SER A 258 12.69 12.59 -8.99
CA SER A 258 13.77 11.60 -9.08
C SER A 258 13.46 10.32 -8.29
N GLY A 259 12.38 10.31 -7.51
CA GLY A 259 12.05 9.23 -6.58
C GLY A 259 12.73 9.36 -5.22
N LYS A 260 13.35 10.51 -4.91
CA LYS A 260 13.84 10.77 -3.56
C LYS A 260 12.66 10.97 -2.61
N LEU A 261 12.60 10.15 -1.57
CA LEU A 261 11.62 10.29 -0.50
C LEU A 261 11.81 11.62 0.24
N LEU A 262 10.75 12.42 0.30
CA LEU A 262 10.72 13.70 1.02
C LEU A 262 10.04 13.56 2.39
N ARG A 263 8.92 12.81 2.45
CA ARG A 263 8.20 12.55 3.69
C ARG A 263 7.36 11.27 3.59
N GLU A 264 7.15 10.63 4.73
CA GLU A 264 6.38 9.42 4.86
C GLU A 264 5.51 9.46 6.12
N TRP A 265 4.34 8.82 6.04
CA TRP A 265 3.44 8.53 7.14
C TRP A 265 3.01 7.07 7.06
N ARG A 266 2.99 6.38 8.20
CA ARG A 266 2.51 5.00 8.34
C ARG A 266 1.42 4.94 9.41
N GLY A 267 0.44 4.05 9.22
CA GLY A 267 -0.43 3.61 10.31
C GLY A 267 0.42 2.85 11.32
N GLY A 268 0.52 3.35 12.56
CA GLY A 268 1.41 2.81 13.60
C GLY A 268 0.90 1.55 14.27
#